data_AF-L8MWH2-F1
#
_entry.id   AF-L8MWH2-F1
#
_cell.length_a   1.000
_cell.length_b   1.000
_cell.length_c   1.000
_cell.angle_alpha   90.00
_cell.angle_beta   90.00
_cell.angle_gamma   90.00
#
_symmetry.space_group_name_H-M   'P 1'
#
loop_
_entity.id
_entity.type
_entity.pdbx_description
1 polymer ?
#
loop_
_entity_poly.entity_id
_entity_poly.type
_entity_poly.pdbx_seq_one_letter_code
_entity_poly.pdbx_strand_id
1 'polypeptide(L)'
;MLSDLNLQSEYRSDRCDLVQDFYIPCLENSILYSRAVGFFSSTSMATMAKGLMSLLHSGGKMRLIASPCLSEQDAEAIALGLKQREAVITQSILRELDQEFEEILQDRLACLAWLVSKNILEIKLAVCKDIRNYRGIYHEKLGIFSDEVGNLVAFTGSANESSNALIDNFECIDVFCSWESGVRERTLSKAENFRRLWENQTPLLDILDFPEAAKRSLLRLRPHKFSMDEITKRTAGRCTNER
;
A
#
# COMPACT_ATOMS: atom_id res chain seq x y z
N MET A 1 -3.06 11.62 -18.91
CA MET A 1 -3.08 12.22 -17.55
C MET A 1 -4.21 11.58 -16.75
N LEU A 2 -4.19 11.69 -15.41
CA LEU A 2 -5.26 11.06 -14.60
C LEU A 2 -6.65 11.63 -14.93
N SER A 3 -6.74 12.92 -15.27
CA SER A 3 -7.99 13.58 -15.65
C SER A 3 -8.57 13.13 -17.00
N ASP A 4 -7.79 12.42 -17.81
CA ASP A 4 -8.23 11.91 -19.12
C ASP A 4 -8.91 10.53 -18.99
N LEU A 5 -8.79 9.90 -17.82
CA LEU A 5 -9.41 8.62 -17.53
C LEU A 5 -10.90 8.79 -17.25
N ASN A 6 -11.73 7.91 -17.82
CA ASN A 6 -13.16 7.86 -17.53
C ASN A 6 -13.42 7.09 -16.22
N LEU A 7 -13.04 7.68 -15.09
CA LEU A 7 -13.14 7.04 -13.78
C LEU A 7 -14.58 7.08 -13.24
N GLN A 8 -15.02 5.95 -12.70
CA GLN A 8 -16.27 5.86 -11.93
C GLN A 8 -16.08 6.35 -10.49
N SER A 9 -17.12 6.88 -9.87
CA SER A 9 -17.10 7.27 -8.46
C SER A 9 -17.04 6.07 -7.50
N GLU A 10 -17.44 4.88 -7.96
CA GLU A 10 -17.44 3.65 -7.17
C GLU A 10 -17.14 2.43 -8.07
N TYR A 11 -16.18 1.59 -7.69
CA TYR A 11 -15.92 0.31 -8.34
C TYR A 11 -16.25 -0.83 -7.38
N ARG A 12 -16.98 -1.84 -7.87
CA ARG A 12 -17.42 -2.98 -7.08
C ARG A 12 -17.21 -4.29 -7.84
N SER A 13 -16.77 -5.32 -7.13
CA SER A 13 -16.41 -6.62 -7.73
C SER A 13 -17.55 -7.32 -8.46
N ASP A 14 -18.82 -6.97 -8.22
CA ASP A 14 -19.96 -7.52 -8.98
C ASP A 14 -20.06 -7.01 -10.42
N ARG A 15 -19.41 -5.88 -10.73
CA ARG A 15 -19.57 -5.19 -12.01
C ARG A 15 -18.27 -4.67 -12.63
N CYS A 16 -17.18 -4.67 -11.89
CA CYS A 16 -15.89 -4.15 -12.30
C CYS A 16 -14.77 -5.10 -11.90
N ASP A 17 -13.72 -5.14 -12.72
CA ASP A 17 -12.43 -5.68 -12.36
C ASP A 17 -11.60 -4.54 -11.74
N LEU A 18 -11.38 -4.57 -10.42
CA LEU A 18 -10.65 -3.50 -9.73
C LEU A 18 -9.24 -3.29 -10.32
N VAL A 19 -8.59 -4.37 -10.75
CA VAL A 19 -7.22 -4.32 -11.25
C VAL A 19 -7.19 -3.70 -12.64
N GLN A 20 -8.00 -4.23 -13.56
CA GLN A 20 -8.01 -3.79 -14.95
C GLN A 20 -8.72 -2.45 -15.16
N ASP A 21 -9.82 -2.21 -14.45
CA ASP A 21 -10.66 -1.03 -14.68
C ASP A 21 -10.19 0.19 -13.89
N PHE A 22 -9.46 -0.01 -12.77
CA PHE A 22 -9.06 1.08 -11.88
C PHE A 22 -7.56 1.15 -11.63
N TYR A 23 -6.94 0.11 -11.06
CA TYR A 23 -5.52 0.19 -10.65
C TYR A 23 -4.57 0.37 -11.83
N ILE A 24 -4.67 -0.46 -12.87
CA ILE A 24 -3.77 -0.38 -14.03
C ILE A 24 -3.86 0.99 -14.74
N PRO A 25 -5.06 1.49 -15.13
CA PRO A 25 -5.17 2.80 -15.78
C PRO A 25 -4.62 3.94 -14.93
N CYS A 26 -4.87 3.92 -13.62
CA CYS A 26 -4.35 4.94 -12.70
C CYS A 26 -2.83 4.87 -12.56
N LEU A 27 -2.26 3.67 -12.42
CA LEU A 27 -0.81 3.47 -12.33
C LEU A 27 -0.10 3.90 -13.62
N GLU A 28 -0.67 3.60 -14.78
CA GLU A 28 -0.16 4.01 -16.10
C GLU A 28 -0.13 5.53 -16.30
N ASN A 29 -0.96 6.28 -15.57
CA ASN A 29 -1.09 7.74 -15.69
C ASN A 29 -0.55 8.51 -14.48
N SER A 30 0.19 7.85 -13.59
CA SER A 30 0.71 8.44 -12.35
C SER A 30 2.23 8.50 -12.33
N ILE A 31 2.77 9.46 -11.57
CA ILE A 31 4.18 9.52 -11.18
C ILE A 31 4.40 9.09 -9.73
N LEU A 32 3.34 9.00 -8.93
CA LEU A 32 3.41 8.55 -7.54
C LEU A 32 2.13 7.82 -7.15
N TYR A 33 2.30 6.63 -6.59
CA TYR A 33 1.25 5.85 -5.95
C TYR A 33 1.53 5.76 -4.44
N SER A 34 0.62 6.32 -3.64
CA SER A 34 0.71 6.35 -2.18
C SER A 34 -0.38 5.48 -1.58
N ARG A 35 0.01 4.46 -0.82
CA ARG A 35 -0.90 3.44 -0.29
C ARG A 35 -0.72 3.26 1.21
N ALA A 36 -1.82 3.41 1.95
CA ALA A 36 -1.87 3.14 3.38
C ALA A 36 -2.90 2.04 3.64
N VAL A 37 -2.43 0.92 4.20
CA VAL A 37 -3.23 -0.28 4.41
C VAL A 37 -2.99 -0.88 5.78
N GLY A 38 -3.99 -1.54 6.34
CA GLY A 38 -3.79 -2.39 7.51
C GLY A 38 -2.89 -3.57 7.18
N PHE A 39 -3.24 -4.32 6.15
CA PHE A 39 -2.51 -5.53 5.75
C PHE A 39 -1.92 -5.38 4.36
N PHE A 40 -0.63 -5.75 4.25
CA PHE A 40 0.11 -5.82 3.01
C PHE A 40 0.59 -7.25 2.76
N SER A 41 0.54 -7.67 1.51
CA SER A 41 1.20 -8.88 1.02
C SER A 41 1.75 -8.62 -0.39
N SER A 42 2.97 -9.10 -0.67
CA SER A 42 3.60 -9.00 -1.99
C SER A 42 2.75 -9.58 -3.14
N THR A 43 1.78 -10.45 -2.85
CA THR A 43 0.90 -11.03 -3.89
C THR A 43 0.06 -9.97 -4.63
N SER A 44 -0.25 -8.85 -3.97
CA SER A 44 -0.90 -7.70 -4.61
C SER A 44 -0.03 -7.06 -5.70
N MET A 45 1.29 -7.02 -5.49
CA MET A 45 2.22 -6.41 -6.43
C MET A 45 2.32 -7.23 -7.71
N ALA A 46 2.36 -8.56 -7.60
CA ALA A 46 2.30 -9.44 -8.76
C ALA A 46 1.01 -9.26 -9.55
N THR A 47 -0.11 -9.02 -8.86
CA THR A 47 -1.42 -8.76 -9.49
C THR A 47 -1.41 -7.45 -10.30
N MET A 48 -0.79 -6.40 -9.76
CA MET A 48 -0.71 -5.09 -10.40
C MET A 48 0.59 -4.90 -11.19
N ALA A 49 1.32 -5.97 -11.50
CA ALA A 49 2.65 -5.94 -12.10
C ALA A 49 2.71 -5.04 -13.35
N LYS A 50 1.73 -5.18 -14.26
CA LYS A 50 1.64 -4.37 -15.48
C LYS A 50 1.50 -2.87 -15.18
N GLY A 51 0.66 -2.52 -14.21
CA GLY A 51 0.50 -1.13 -13.78
C GLY A 51 1.77 -0.59 -13.14
N LEU A 52 2.42 -1.39 -12.27
CA LEU A 52 3.68 -1.04 -11.65
C LEU A 52 4.80 -0.85 -12.69
N MET A 53 4.91 -1.71 -13.71
CA MET A 53 5.84 -1.50 -14.84
C MET A 53 5.65 -0.13 -15.50
N SER A 54 4.40 0.27 -15.71
CA SER A 54 4.10 1.55 -16.37
C SER A 54 4.45 2.75 -15.48
N LEU A 55 4.20 2.63 -14.17
CA LEU A 55 4.67 3.59 -13.17
C LEU A 55 6.21 3.70 -13.20
N LEU A 56 6.92 2.57 -13.33
CA LEU A 56 8.38 2.53 -13.44
C LEU A 56 8.91 3.23 -14.70
N HIS A 57 8.33 2.93 -15.87
CA HIS A 57 8.73 3.54 -17.14
C HIS A 57 8.56 5.06 -17.12
N SER A 58 7.58 5.55 -16.35
CA SER A 58 7.33 6.98 -16.16
C SER A 58 8.26 7.62 -15.12
N GLY A 59 9.23 6.87 -14.57
CA GLY A 59 10.11 7.31 -13.49
C GLY A 59 9.40 7.49 -12.15
N GLY A 60 8.21 6.90 -12.01
CA GLY A 60 7.34 7.06 -10.86
C GLY A 60 7.77 6.23 -9.65
N LYS A 61 7.11 6.50 -8.52
CA LYS A 61 7.42 5.88 -7.23
C LYS A 61 6.18 5.34 -6.52
N MET A 62 6.41 4.41 -5.60
CA MET A 62 5.40 3.90 -4.70
C MET A 62 5.79 4.15 -3.24
N ARG A 63 4.81 4.60 -2.44
CA ARG A 63 4.94 4.79 -0.99
C ARG A 63 3.92 3.91 -0.29
N LEU A 64 4.38 3.04 0.59
CA LEU A 64 3.52 2.11 1.32
C LEU A 64 3.63 2.33 2.84
N ILE A 65 2.49 2.54 3.48
CA ILE A 65 2.36 2.47 4.94
C ILE A 65 1.53 1.22 5.27
N ALA A 66 2.09 0.31 6.05
CA ALA A 66 1.42 -0.91 6.48
C ALA A 66 1.41 -1.05 8.00
N SER A 67 0.51 -1.87 8.58
CA SER A 67 0.73 -2.35 9.96
C SER A 67 1.96 -3.28 10.00
N PRO A 68 2.61 -3.48 11.17
CA PRO A 68 3.78 -4.36 11.27
C PRO A 68 3.45 -5.87 11.17
N CYS A 69 2.24 -6.21 10.68
CA CYS A 69 1.76 -7.57 10.49
C CYS A 69 2.12 -8.08 9.08
N LEU A 70 3.39 -8.46 8.89
CA LEU A 70 3.91 -8.99 7.63
C LEU A 70 4.11 -10.51 7.71
N SER A 71 4.10 -11.18 6.55
CA SER A 71 4.62 -12.55 6.48
C SER A 71 6.14 -12.54 6.66
N GLU A 72 6.70 -13.66 7.14
CA GLU A 72 8.15 -13.81 7.29
C GLU A 72 8.87 -13.58 5.94
N GLN A 73 8.34 -14.19 4.88
CA GLN A 73 8.85 -14.05 3.51
C GLN A 73 8.82 -12.60 3.01
N ASP A 74 7.72 -11.87 3.24
CA ASP A 74 7.62 -10.46 2.84
C ASP A 74 8.62 -9.61 3.64
N ALA A 75 8.77 -9.85 4.94
CA ALA A 75 9.72 -9.12 5.79
C ALA A 75 11.18 -9.38 5.37
N GLU A 76 11.53 -10.62 5.04
CA GLU A 76 12.83 -11.01 4.52
C GLU A 76 13.13 -10.36 3.17
N ALA A 77 12.15 -10.34 2.25
CA ALA A 77 12.30 -9.70 0.94
C ALA A 77 12.55 -8.18 1.07
N ILE A 78 11.83 -7.50 1.96
CA ILE A 78 12.05 -6.07 2.22
C ILE A 78 13.45 -5.84 2.81
N ALA A 79 13.87 -6.66 3.78
CA ALA A 79 15.20 -6.56 4.38
C ALA A 79 16.31 -6.80 3.35
N LEU A 80 16.13 -7.77 2.45
CA LEU A 80 17.05 -8.05 1.35
C LEU A 80 17.15 -6.85 0.40
N GLY A 81 16.01 -6.28 0.00
CA GLY A 81 15.98 -5.11 -0.89
C GLY A 81 16.70 -3.91 -0.30
N LEU A 82 16.49 -3.63 1.00
CA LEU A 82 17.19 -2.54 1.70
C LEU A 82 18.70 -2.78 1.76
N LYS A 83 19.14 -4.01 2.03
CA LYS A 83 20.57 -4.37 2.02
C LYS A 83 21.20 -4.20 0.63
N GLN A 84 20.49 -4.60 -0.42
CA GLN A 84 20.95 -4.41 -1.81
C GLN A 84 21.05 -2.94 -2.19
N ARG A 85 20.08 -2.12 -1.75
CA ARG A 85 20.10 -0.67 -1.98
C ARG A 85 21.39 -0.03 -1.46
N GLU A 86 21.82 -0.41 -0.26
CA GLU A 86 23.07 0.10 0.34
C GLU A 86 24.31 -0.29 -0.49
N ALA A 87 24.28 -1.45 -1.14
CA ALA A 87 25.38 -1.95 -1.97
C ALA A 87 25.44 -1.34 -3.38
N VAL A 88 24.32 -0.85 -3.93
CA VAL A 88 24.14 -0.50 -5.36
C VAL A 88 24.23 1.01 -5.65
N ILE A 89 24.69 1.85 -4.72
CA ILE A 89 24.73 3.33 -4.84
C ILE A 89 25.53 3.88 -6.06
N THR A 90 26.07 3.06 -6.97
CA THR A 90 27.09 3.47 -7.96
C THR A 90 26.80 3.20 -9.45
N GLN A 91 25.58 3.02 -9.96
CA GLN A 91 25.43 2.92 -11.45
C GLN A 91 24.06 3.27 -12.04
N SER A 92 24.09 3.74 -13.29
CA SER A 92 23.00 4.28 -14.11
C SER A 92 21.92 3.24 -14.43
N ILE A 93 20.68 3.51 -14.03
CA ILE A 93 19.72 2.46 -13.68
C ILE A 93 18.76 2.09 -14.82
N LEU A 94 18.35 3.01 -15.69
CA LEU A 94 17.06 2.88 -16.39
C LEU A 94 16.94 1.76 -17.44
N ARG A 95 17.97 1.45 -18.25
CA ARG A 95 17.85 0.41 -19.30
C ARG A 95 18.02 -1.02 -18.81
N GLU A 96 18.70 -1.22 -17.69
CA GLU A 96 18.87 -2.54 -17.06
C GLU A 96 17.60 -2.95 -16.29
N LEU A 97 16.76 -1.97 -15.89
CA LEU A 97 15.53 -2.25 -15.16
C LEU A 97 14.53 -3.08 -15.98
N ASP A 98 14.42 -2.84 -17.29
CA ASP A 98 13.36 -3.42 -18.12
C ASP A 98 13.51 -4.96 -18.23
N GLN A 99 14.72 -5.44 -18.53
CA GLN A 99 15.01 -6.88 -18.60
C GLN A 99 15.00 -7.53 -17.22
N GLU A 100 15.59 -6.89 -16.21
CA GLU A 100 15.59 -7.43 -14.84
C GLU A 100 14.17 -7.57 -14.29
N PHE A 101 13.31 -6.58 -14.49
CA PHE A 101 11.99 -6.60 -13.87
C PHE A 101 11.06 -7.64 -14.48
N GLU A 102 11.00 -7.78 -15.81
CA GLU A 102 10.15 -8.78 -16.46
C GLU A 102 10.52 -10.21 -16.04
N GLU A 103 11.81 -10.51 -15.87
CA GLU A 103 12.28 -11.80 -15.37
C GLU A 103 11.90 -12.02 -13.90
N ILE A 104 11.96 -10.96 -13.09
CA ILE A 104 11.68 -10.99 -11.66
C ILE A 104 10.16 -11.02 -11.36
N LEU A 105 9.30 -10.58 -12.27
CA LEU A 105 7.84 -10.53 -12.08
C LEU A 105 7.21 -11.89 -11.75
N GLN A 106 7.84 -13.00 -12.16
CA GLN A 106 7.37 -14.35 -11.86
C GLN A 106 7.54 -14.75 -10.39
N ASP A 107 8.41 -14.04 -9.65
CA ASP A 107 8.61 -14.22 -8.22
C ASP A 107 8.27 -12.94 -7.46
N ARG A 108 7.10 -12.95 -6.80
CA ARG A 108 6.61 -11.82 -5.99
C ARG A 108 7.61 -11.31 -4.94
N LEU A 109 8.43 -12.20 -4.35
CA LEU A 109 9.37 -11.84 -3.28
C LEU A 109 10.60 -11.18 -3.88
N ALA A 110 11.11 -11.71 -4.99
CA ALA A 110 12.17 -11.09 -5.75
C ALA A 110 11.73 -9.71 -6.27
N CYS A 111 10.50 -9.58 -6.76
CA CYS A 111 9.90 -8.32 -7.21
C CYS A 111 9.83 -7.29 -6.06
N LEU A 112 9.34 -7.70 -4.89
CA LEU A 112 9.32 -6.84 -3.70
C LEU A 112 10.72 -6.37 -3.31
N ALA A 113 11.69 -7.28 -3.22
CA ALA A 113 13.08 -6.96 -2.88
C ALA A 113 13.70 -5.97 -3.89
N TRP A 114 13.47 -6.20 -5.19
CA TRP A 114 14.00 -5.37 -6.25
C TRP A 114 13.41 -3.95 -6.26
N LEU A 115 12.09 -3.81 -6.07
CA LEU A 115 11.44 -2.50 -6.01
C LEU A 115 11.95 -1.66 -4.85
N VAL A 116 12.20 -2.30 -3.70
CA VAL A 116 12.80 -1.66 -2.53
C VAL A 116 14.27 -1.30 -2.79
N SER A 117 15.02 -2.20 -3.44
CA SER A 117 16.46 -1.98 -3.70
C SER A 117 16.74 -0.81 -4.63
N LYS A 118 15.89 -0.60 -5.63
CA LYS A 118 15.99 0.50 -6.59
C LYS A 118 15.32 1.80 -6.12
N ASN A 119 14.83 1.87 -4.87
CA ASN A 119 14.11 3.03 -4.31
C ASN A 119 12.86 3.45 -5.11
N ILE A 120 12.21 2.47 -5.75
CA ILE A 120 10.89 2.67 -6.37
C ILE A 120 9.84 2.54 -5.29
N LEU A 121 9.92 1.49 -4.46
CA LEU A 121 9.02 1.26 -3.34
C LEU A 121 9.69 1.67 -2.03
N GLU A 122 9.11 2.65 -1.36
CA GLU A 122 9.45 3.01 0.01
C GLU A 122 8.37 2.47 0.97
N ILE A 123 8.80 1.80 2.04
CA ILE A 123 7.89 1.14 3.00
C ILE A 123 8.12 1.68 4.41
N LYS A 124 7.02 2.08 5.06
CA LYS A 124 6.96 2.47 6.47
C LYS A 124 5.91 1.64 7.21
N LEU A 125 6.13 1.47 8.51
CA LEU A 125 5.24 0.71 9.39
C LEU A 125 4.54 1.62 10.39
N ALA A 126 3.22 1.54 10.45
CA ALA A 126 2.38 2.27 11.37
C ALA A 126 2.09 1.47 12.64
N VAL A 127 2.48 2.02 13.78
CA VAL A 127 2.29 1.44 15.11
C VAL A 127 1.42 2.36 15.94
N CYS A 128 0.35 1.84 16.53
CA CYS A 128 -0.49 2.62 17.42
C CYS A 128 0.25 2.94 18.73
N LYS A 129 0.35 4.23 19.07
CA LYS A 129 0.81 4.73 20.37
C LYS A 129 -0.24 4.35 21.41
N ASP A 130 0.00 3.30 22.17
CA ASP A 130 -0.98 2.88 23.16
C ASP A 130 -0.79 3.65 24.47
N ILE A 131 -1.87 4.16 25.05
CA ILE A 131 -1.85 4.69 26.42
C ILE A 131 -1.88 3.52 27.43
N ARG A 132 -2.22 2.28 27.03
CA ARG A 132 -2.29 1.14 27.98
C ARG A 132 -1.76 -0.23 27.53
N ASN A 133 -1.73 -0.69 26.26
CA ASN A 133 -1.34 -2.11 25.94
C ASN A 133 -0.83 -2.52 24.50
N TYR A 134 -0.39 -1.64 23.61
CA TYR A 134 -0.15 -1.88 22.16
C TYR A 134 -1.15 -2.83 21.44
N ARG A 135 -2.45 -2.72 21.75
CA ARG A 135 -3.48 -3.66 21.23
C ARG A 135 -4.17 -3.22 19.94
N GLY A 136 -4.23 -1.92 19.67
CA GLY A 136 -4.81 -1.41 18.44
C GLY A 136 -3.98 -1.79 17.21
N ILE A 137 -4.65 -2.11 16.10
CA ILE A 137 -4.01 -2.29 14.80
C ILE A 137 -4.35 -1.10 13.90
N TYR A 138 -3.37 -0.61 13.15
CA TYR A 138 -3.62 0.31 12.04
C TYR A 138 -4.42 -0.44 10.96
N HIS A 139 -5.54 0.11 10.51
CA HIS A 139 -6.48 -0.59 9.61
C HIS A 139 -7.13 0.33 8.56
N GLU A 140 -6.56 1.51 8.37
CA GLU A 140 -6.96 2.40 7.27
C GLU A 140 -6.68 1.73 5.91
N LYS A 141 -7.46 2.11 4.89
CA LYS A 141 -7.32 1.67 3.50
C LYS A 141 -7.49 2.89 2.62
N LEU A 142 -6.43 3.64 2.48
CA LEU A 142 -6.37 4.86 1.69
C LEU A 142 -5.36 4.67 0.58
N GLY A 143 -5.73 4.96 -0.66
CA GLY A 143 -4.78 5.04 -1.76
C GLY A 143 -4.93 6.36 -2.49
N ILE A 144 -3.81 6.88 -3.00
CA ILE A 144 -3.73 8.14 -3.73
C ILE A 144 -2.78 7.93 -4.91
N PHE A 145 -3.29 8.24 -6.09
CA PHE A 145 -2.52 8.39 -7.31
C PHE A 145 -2.31 9.89 -7.57
N SER A 146 -1.12 10.25 -8.03
CA SER A 146 -0.82 11.62 -8.45
C SER A 146 -0.03 11.63 -9.75
N ASP A 147 -0.41 12.51 -10.67
CA ASP A 147 0.27 12.72 -11.95
C ASP A 147 1.20 13.94 -11.92
N GLU A 148 1.89 14.18 -13.04
CA GLU A 148 2.90 15.24 -13.19
C GLU A 148 2.34 16.67 -13.13
N VAL A 149 1.05 16.84 -13.43
CA VAL A 149 0.37 18.15 -13.41
C VAL A 149 -0.33 18.43 -12.08
N GLY A 150 -0.24 17.50 -11.11
CA GLY A 150 -0.77 17.64 -9.77
C GLY A 150 -2.23 17.23 -9.60
N ASN A 151 -2.80 16.50 -10.57
CA ASN A 151 -4.10 15.87 -10.36
C ASN A 151 -3.96 14.71 -9.38
N LEU A 152 -5.00 14.51 -8.57
CA LEU A 152 -5.05 13.47 -7.56
C LEU A 152 -6.29 12.60 -7.76
N VAL A 153 -6.10 11.29 -7.69
CA VAL A 153 -7.19 10.31 -7.56
C VAL A 153 -6.99 9.62 -6.22
N ALA A 154 -7.83 9.95 -5.25
CA ALA A 154 -7.87 9.28 -3.96
C ALA A 154 -8.94 8.19 -3.97
N PHE A 155 -8.72 7.10 -3.24
CA PHE A 155 -9.73 6.06 -3.06
C PHE A 155 -9.68 5.48 -1.64
N THR A 156 -10.85 5.03 -1.18
CA THR A 156 -11.01 4.31 0.09
C THR A 156 -12.01 3.19 -0.10
N GLY A 157 -11.86 2.09 0.63
CA GLY A 157 -12.78 0.97 0.49
C GLY A 157 -12.44 -0.19 1.40
N SER A 158 -13.00 -1.36 1.08
CA SER A 158 -12.79 -2.60 1.84
C SER A 158 -11.50 -3.33 1.45
N ALA A 159 -10.97 -3.08 0.25
CA ALA A 159 -9.81 -3.78 -0.28
C ALA A 159 -8.52 -3.49 0.49
N ASN A 160 -7.89 -4.55 1.01
CA ASN A 160 -6.49 -4.55 1.48
C ASN A 160 -5.52 -4.76 0.29
N GLU A 161 -4.22 -4.63 0.52
CA GLU A 161 -3.20 -4.86 -0.51
C GLU A 161 -2.78 -6.34 -0.54
N SER A 162 -3.63 -7.20 -1.11
CA SER A 162 -3.32 -8.63 -1.35
C SER A 162 -4.02 -9.13 -2.62
N SER A 163 -3.48 -10.17 -3.27
CA SER A 163 -4.14 -10.83 -4.42
C SER A 163 -5.58 -11.24 -4.11
N ASN A 164 -5.80 -11.85 -2.94
CA ASN A 164 -7.16 -12.24 -2.53
C ASN A 164 -8.09 -11.05 -2.39
N ALA A 165 -7.61 -9.92 -1.85
CA ALA A 165 -8.44 -8.72 -1.79
C ALA A 165 -8.72 -8.14 -3.19
N LEU A 166 -7.74 -8.16 -4.09
CA LEU A 166 -7.90 -7.51 -5.41
C LEU A 166 -8.63 -8.37 -6.45
N ILE A 167 -8.59 -9.70 -6.32
CA ILE A 167 -9.12 -10.65 -7.31
C ILE A 167 -10.25 -11.51 -6.74
N ASP A 168 -10.04 -12.11 -5.58
CA ASP A 168 -10.92 -13.20 -5.09
C ASP A 168 -12.07 -12.70 -4.21
N ASN A 169 -11.86 -11.58 -3.50
CA ASN A 169 -12.83 -11.04 -2.57
C ASN A 169 -13.86 -10.14 -3.28
N PHE A 170 -15.04 -10.10 -2.69
CA PHE A 170 -16.01 -9.06 -2.98
C PHE A 170 -15.58 -7.76 -2.30
N GLU A 171 -15.17 -6.78 -3.09
CA GLU A 171 -14.68 -5.49 -2.60
C GLU A 171 -15.47 -4.33 -3.21
N CYS A 172 -15.44 -3.20 -2.51
CA CYS A 172 -15.94 -1.93 -2.97
C CYS A 172 -14.91 -0.84 -2.67
N ILE A 173 -14.64 0.03 -3.64
CA ILE A 173 -13.88 1.25 -3.46
C ILE A 173 -14.67 2.47 -3.93
N ASP A 174 -14.64 3.52 -3.11
CA ASP A 174 -15.08 4.86 -3.48
C ASP A 174 -13.88 5.65 -4.02
N VAL A 175 -14.08 6.38 -5.12
CA VAL A 175 -13.06 7.15 -5.82
C VAL A 175 -13.38 8.63 -5.77
N PHE A 176 -12.34 9.45 -5.59
CA PHE A 176 -12.43 10.90 -5.42
C PHE A 176 -11.37 11.57 -6.30
N CYS A 177 -11.81 12.36 -7.27
CA CYS A 177 -10.93 13.03 -8.22
C CYS A 177 -10.77 14.52 -7.86
N SER A 178 -9.54 15.04 -7.89
CA SER A 178 -9.28 16.44 -7.50
C SER A 178 -9.88 17.48 -8.43
N TRP A 179 -10.18 17.11 -9.67
CA TRP A 179 -10.79 17.99 -10.68
C TRP A 179 -12.33 18.05 -10.57
N GLU A 180 -12.94 17.20 -9.75
CA GLU A 180 -14.39 17.20 -9.53
C GLU A 180 -14.76 18.13 -8.36
N SER A 181 -15.45 19.23 -8.66
CA SER A 181 -15.78 20.27 -7.68
C SER A 181 -16.52 19.75 -6.43
N GLY A 182 -17.38 18.75 -6.57
CA GLY A 182 -18.15 18.17 -5.47
C GLY A 182 -17.32 17.34 -4.47
N VAL A 183 -16.16 16.84 -4.88
CA VAL A 183 -15.30 15.95 -4.05
C VAL A 183 -13.87 16.44 -3.89
N ARG A 184 -13.50 17.55 -4.52
CA ARG A 184 -12.15 18.12 -4.50
C ARG A 184 -11.60 18.31 -3.09
N GLU A 185 -12.32 18.98 -2.20
CA GLU A 185 -11.86 19.23 -0.83
C GLU A 185 -11.64 17.93 -0.04
N ARG A 186 -12.49 16.92 -0.26
CA ARG A 186 -12.32 15.59 0.34
C ARG A 186 -11.10 14.87 -0.23
N THR A 187 -10.83 15.01 -1.53
CA THR A 187 -9.63 14.46 -2.19
C THR A 187 -8.35 15.08 -1.61
N LEU A 188 -8.31 16.40 -1.48
CA LEU A 188 -7.19 17.12 -0.88
C LEU A 188 -6.98 16.75 0.59
N SER A 189 -8.07 16.63 1.37
CA SER A 189 -7.98 16.20 2.77
C SER A 189 -7.42 14.77 2.91
N LYS A 190 -7.79 13.85 2.02
CA LYS A 190 -7.22 12.50 1.98
C LYS A 190 -5.72 12.52 1.68
N ALA A 191 -5.32 13.31 0.68
CA ALA A 191 -3.90 13.50 0.35
C ALA A 191 -3.10 14.07 1.53
N GLU A 192 -3.65 15.07 2.22
CA GLU A 192 -3.05 15.66 3.42
C GLU A 192 -2.94 14.66 4.58
N ASN A 193 -3.96 13.83 4.81
CA ASN A 193 -3.91 12.79 5.83
C ASN A 193 -2.80 11.77 5.54
N PHE A 194 -2.65 11.34 4.29
CA PHE A 194 -1.54 10.47 3.90
C PHE A 194 -0.19 11.15 4.09
N ARG A 195 -0.05 12.42 3.69
CA ARG A 195 1.19 13.19 3.89
C ARG A 195 1.59 13.24 5.36
N ARG A 196 0.63 13.57 6.24
CA ARG A 196 0.84 13.59 7.70
C ARG A 196 1.21 12.22 8.26
N LEU A 197 0.62 11.14 7.76
CA LEU A 197 1.06 9.79 8.11
C LEU A 197 2.51 9.56 7.65
N TRP A 198 2.82 9.82 6.39
CA TRP A 198 4.14 9.59 5.81
C TRP A 198 5.26 10.35 6.53
N GLU A 199 4.95 11.56 7.01
CA GLU A 199 5.86 12.44 7.77
C GLU A 199 5.82 12.21 9.28
N ASN A 200 5.10 11.19 9.77
CA ASN A 200 4.96 10.87 11.20
C ASN A 200 4.36 12.02 12.05
N GLN A 201 3.38 12.74 11.49
CA GLN A 201 2.66 13.88 12.10
C GLN A 201 1.22 13.56 12.50
N THR A 202 0.83 12.29 12.43
CA THR A 202 -0.49 11.82 12.84
C THR A 202 -0.49 11.47 14.33
N PRO A 203 -1.31 12.16 15.16
CA PRO A 203 -1.45 11.82 16.57
C PRO A 203 -1.84 10.35 16.76
N LEU A 204 -1.43 9.76 17.88
CA LEU A 204 -1.71 8.37 18.25
C LEU A 204 -1.05 7.29 17.37
N LEU A 205 -0.25 7.67 16.37
CA LEU A 205 0.54 6.74 15.56
C LEU A 205 2.03 7.10 15.64
N ASP A 206 2.87 6.07 15.64
CA ASP A 206 4.29 6.14 15.30
C ASP A 206 4.49 5.49 13.94
N ILE A 207 5.05 6.24 13.02
CA ILE A 207 5.36 5.81 11.66
C ILE A 207 6.87 5.61 11.59
N LEU A 208 7.27 4.36 11.45
CA LEU A 208 8.66 3.93 11.53
C LEU A 208 9.13 3.45 10.16
N ASP A 209 10.36 3.79 9.78
CA ASP A 209 11.00 3.14 8.65
C ASP A 209 11.22 1.65 8.95
N PHE A 210 11.20 0.83 7.91
CA PHE A 210 11.27 -0.63 8.06
C PHE A 210 12.49 -1.12 8.88
N PRO A 211 13.74 -0.65 8.66
CA PRO A 211 14.89 -1.05 9.48
C PRO A 211 14.70 -0.79 10.97
N GLU A 212 14.12 0.37 11.32
CA GLU A 212 13.92 0.76 12.71
C GLU A 212 12.85 -0.10 13.38
N ALA A 213 11.75 -0.39 12.67
CA ALA A 213 10.72 -1.29 13.16
C ALA A 213 11.23 -2.73 13.36
N ALA A 214 12.07 -3.23 12.45
CA ALA A 214 12.72 -4.53 12.57
C ALA A 214 13.67 -4.57 13.78
N LYS A 215 14.49 -3.53 13.97
CA LYS A 215 15.41 -3.39 15.11
C LYS A 215 14.69 -3.37 16.47
N ARG A 216 13.48 -2.81 16.52
CA ARG A 216 12.64 -2.78 17.72
C ARG A 216 11.84 -4.08 17.94
N SER A 217 12.04 -5.11 17.11
CA SER A 217 11.28 -6.36 17.14
C SER A 217 9.76 -6.14 17.08
N LEU A 218 9.33 -5.12 16.34
CA LEU A 218 7.90 -4.76 16.24
C LEU A 218 7.16 -5.57 15.18
N LEU A 219 7.88 -6.27 14.31
CA LEU A 219 7.33 -7.16 13.30
C LEU A 219 6.55 -8.30 13.98
N ARG A 220 5.24 -8.33 13.75
CA ARG A 220 4.37 -9.40 14.25
C ARG A 220 4.19 -10.40 13.11
N LEU A 221 4.86 -11.55 13.23
CA LEU A 221 4.69 -12.64 12.27
C LEU A 221 3.21 -13.05 12.21
N ARG A 222 2.68 -13.14 11.00
CA ARG A 222 1.30 -13.52 10.75
C ARG A 222 1.09 -15.04 10.96
N PRO A 223 0.24 -15.48 11.92
CA PRO A 223 -0.27 -16.84 11.95
C PRO A 223 -0.87 -17.31 10.61
N HIS A 224 -0.63 -18.58 10.29
CA HIS A 224 -0.99 -19.20 9.00
C HIS A 224 -2.50 -19.33 8.74
N LYS A 225 -3.35 -19.04 9.74
CA LYS A 225 -4.81 -18.91 9.65
C LYS A 225 -5.24 -17.67 10.42
N PHE A 226 -5.78 -16.67 9.72
CA PHE A 226 -6.49 -15.55 10.33
C PHE A 226 -7.87 -15.47 9.71
N SER A 227 -8.90 -15.74 10.51
CA SER A 227 -10.28 -15.37 10.19
C SER A 227 -10.51 -13.93 10.64
N MET A 228 -11.15 -13.11 9.79
CA MET A 228 -11.55 -11.75 10.17
C MET A 228 -12.49 -11.69 11.38
N ASP A 229 -13.15 -12.80 11.74
CA ASP A 229 -14.06 -12.85 12.88
C ASP A 229 -13.35 -12.81 14.23
N GLU A 230 -12.07 -13.21 14.31
CA GLU A 230 -11.37 -13.33 15.58
C GLU A 230 -10.91 -11.98 16.16
N ILE A 231 -10.74 -10.96 15.31
CA ILE A 231 -10.35 -9.60 15.72
C ILE A 231 -11.54 -8.90 16.38
N THR A 232 -12.75 -9.05 15.81
CA THR A 232 -13.98 -8.45 16.32
C THR A 232 -14.48 -9.15 17.59
N LYS A 233 -14.36 -10.49 17.67
CA LYS A 233 -14.80 -11.25 18.86
C LYS A 233 -13.92 -11.01 20.08
N ARG A 234 -12.61 -10.79 19.93
CA ARG A 234 -11.71 -10.50 21.07
C ARG A 234 -11.89 -9.09 21.66
N THR A 235 -12.46 -8.15 20.90
CA THR A 235 -12.83 -6.82 21.40
C THR A 235 -14.23 -6.80 22.03
N ALA A 236 -15.16 -7.61 21.53
CA ALA A 236 -16.52 -7.69 22.09
C ALA A 236 -16.63 -8.52 23.39
N GLY A 237 -15.74 -9.49 23.61
CA GLY A 237 -15.83 -10.47 24.71
C GLY A 237 -15.50 -9.97 26.14
N ARG A 238 -15.44 -8.67 26.40
CA ARG A 238 -15.23 -8.13 27.77
C ARG A 238 -16.29 -7.15 28.26
N CYS A 239 -17.34 -6.85 27.48
CA CYS A 239 -18.44 -5.99 27.93
C CYS A 239 -19.64 -6.75 28.53
N THR A 240 -19.54 -8.05 28.77
CA THR A 240 -20.59 -8.82 29.46
C THR A 240 -19.97 -9.56 30.65
N ASN A 241 -19.83 -8.87 31.78
CA ASN A 241 -19.94 -9.43 33.13
C ASN A 241 -19.66 -8.35 34.18
N GLU A 242 -20.58 -7.39 34.32
CA GLU A 242 -20.86 -6.75 35.60
C GLU A 242 -22.39 -6.54 35.65
N ARG A 243 -23.07 -7.44 36.35
CA ARG A 243 -24.37 -7.23 36.99
C ARG A 243 -24.22 -7.65 38.44
#